data_AF-A0A9D4S2Q4-F1
#
_entry.id   AF-A0A9D4S2Q4-F1
#
_cell.length_a   1.000
_cell.length_b   1.000
_cell.length_c   1.000
_cell.angle_alpha   90.00
_cell.angle_beta   90.00
_cell.angle_gamma   90.00
#
_symmetry.space_group_name_H-M   'P 1'
#
loop_
_entity.id
_entity.type
_entity.pdbx_description
1 polymer ?
#
loop_
_entity_poly.entity_id
_entity_poly.type
_entity_poly.pdbx_seq_one_letter_code
_entity_poly.pdbx_strand_id
1 'polypeptide(L)'
;MISHSDGSYFFIETSFPRRPNDKARLVSSQQTAGTSCLSFYYNMYGQNVGALNVYVKRGVALGNPVFSQSGTKGQDWKSALVTITSAVQYQLVIEGVVGGGYLGDIAVDDITMTTGTCQTSKYLINRLS
;
A
#
# COMPACT_ATOMS: atom_id res chain seq x y z
N MET A 1 -4.79 9.30 -12.67
CA MET A 1 -6.00 8.49 -12.42
C MET A 1 -6.55 8.11 -13.77
N ILE A 2 -6.46 6.85 -14.15
CA ILE A 2 -7.20 6.32 -15.31
C ILE A 2 -8.15 5.28 -14.73
N SER A 3 -9.45 5.50 -14.92
CA SER A 3 -10.50 4.57 -14.53
C SER A 3 -10.92 3.80 -15.79
N HIS A 4 -10.86 2.47 -15.74
CA HIS A 4 -11.53 1.62 -16.72
C HIS A 4 -12.41 0.60 -15.98
N SER A 5 -13.46 0.14 -16.65
CA SER A 5 -14.57 -0.62 -16.07
C SER A 5 -14.22 -2.00 -15.49
N ASP A 6 -12.96 -2.41 -15.52
CA ASP A 6 -12.48 -3.73 -15.06
C ASP A 6 -11.46 -3.67 -13.90
N GLY A 7 -11.20 -2.49 -13.31
CA GLY A 7 -10.28 -2.34 -12.18
C GLY A 7 -9.57 -0.99 -12.16
N SER A 8 -9.17 -0.54 -10.98
CA SER A 8 -8.49 0.75 -10.76
C SER A 8 -7.13 0.55 -10.10
N TYR A 9 -6.08 0.47 -10.91
CA TYR A 9 -4.72 0.37 -10.38
C TYR A 9 -4.07 1.75 -10.23
N PHE A 10 -3.23 1.90 -9.20
CA PHE A 10 -2.35 3.04 -9.02
C PHE A 10 -0.93 2.65 -9.39
N PHE A 11 -0.31 3.47 -10.23
CA PHE A 11 1.05 3.28 -10.71
C PHE A 11 1.85 4.55 -10.50
N ILE A 12 3.10 4.40 -10.09
CA ILE A 12 4.05 5.50 -9.97
C ILE A 12 5.10 5.30 -11.05
N GLU A 13 5.00 6.13 -12.09
CA GLU A 13 6.00 6.20 -13.14
C GLU A 13 7.27 6.87 -12.59
N THR A 14 8.37 6.11 -12.57
CA THR A 14 9.67 6.53 -12.01
C THR A 14 10.61 7.14 -13.05
N SER A 15 10.17 7.26 -14.30
CA SER A 15 10.98 7.82 -15.37
C SER A 15 11.27 9.31 -15.21
N PHE A 16 12.27 9.78 -15.97
CA PHE A 16 12.68 11.18 -16.00
C PHE A 16 11.46 12.11 -16.23
N PRO A 17 11.30 13.22 -15.47
CA PRO A 17 12.32 13.90 -14.66
C PRO A 17 12.36 13.52 -13.18
N ARG A 18 11.76 12.38 -12.77
CA ARG A 18 11.74 11.97 -11.35
C ARG A 18 13.15 11.75 -10.80
N ARG A 19 13.37 12.21 -9.57
CA ARG A 19 14.65 12.11 -8.86
C ARG A 19 14.58 11.05 -7.77
N PRO A 20 15.72 10.45 -7.38
CA PRO A 20 15.77 9.56 -6.21
C PRO A 20 15.14 10.23 -4.98
N ASN A 21 14.33 9.47 -4.25
CA ASN A 21 13.52 9.92 -3.11
C ASN A 21 12.30 10.81 -3.43
N ASP A 22 11.97 11.03 -4.70
CA ASP A 22 10.66 11.57 -5.05
C ASP A 22 9.57 10.65 -4.50
N LYS A 23 8.50 11.27 -4.00
CA LYS A 23 7.39 10.57 -3.35
C LYS A 23 6.10 10.86 -4.09
N ALA A 24 5.34 9.81 -4.37
CA ALA A 24 3.94 9.93 -4.76
C ALA A 24 3.08 9.33 -3.66
N ARG A 25 2.03 10.05 -3.27
CA ARG A 25 1.15 9.67 -2.16
C ARG A 25 -0.30 9.60 -2.62
N LEU A 26 -0.94 8.48 -2.33
CA LEU A 26 -2.39 8.35 -2.35
C LEU A 26 -2.90 8.49 -0.92
N VAL A 27 -3.88 9.39 -0.73
CA VAL A 27 -4.48 9.67 0.57
C VAL A 27 -5.95 9.29 0.51
N SER A 28 -6.41 8.45 1.46
CA SER A 28 -7.82 8.06 1.54
C SER A 28 -8.71 9.22 1.98
N SER A 29 -10.03 9.06 1.79
CA SER A 29 -11.01 9.83 2.54
C SER A 29 -10.84 9.59 4.06
N GLN A 30 -11.43 10.49 4.85
CA GLN A 30 -11.42 10.38 6.30
C GLN A 30 -12.12 9.09 6.75
N GLN A 31 -11.41 8.28 7.53
CA GLN A 31 -11.89 7.06 8.16
C GLN A 31 -12.33 7.35 9.59
N THR A 32 -13.33 6.61 10.07
CA THR A 32 -13.82 6.69 11.45
C THR A 32 -12.84 6.05 12.43
N ALA A 33 -12.93 6.44 13.71
CA ALA A 33 -12.19 5.77 14.77
C ALA A 33 -12.63 4.30 14.90
N GLY A 34 -11.70 3.42 15.26
CA GLY A 34 -11.95 1.99 15.41
C GLY A 34 -10.80 1.13 14.91
N THR A 35 -11.10 -0.15 14.71
CA THR A 35 -10.18 -1.13 14.13
C THR A 35 -10.66 -1.52 12.74
N SER A 36 -9.74 -1.55 11.79
CA SER A 36 -9.99 -1.89 10.40
C SER A 36 -8.87 -2.76 9.84
N CYS A 37 -9.18 -3.54 8.81
CA CYS A 37 -8.22 -4.29 8.03
C CYS A 37 -8.08 -3.66 6.65
N LEU A 38 -6.88 -3.19 6.36
CA LEU A 38 -6.47 -2.81 5.01
C LEU A 38 -5.91 -4.03 4.30
N SER A 39 -6.45 -4.33 3.12
CA SER A 39 -5.91 -5.32 2.18
C SER A 39 -5.59 -4.66 0.86
N PHE A 40 -4.48 -5.03 0.24
CA PHE A 40 -4.11 -4.56 -1.09
C PHE A 40 -3.14 -5.55 -1.75
N TYR A 41 -3.06 -5.49 -3.07
CA TYR A 41 -2.03 -6.15 -3.84
C TYR A 41 -0.97 -5.14 -4.27
N TYR A 42 0.28 -5.59 -4.33
CA TYR A 42 1.39 -4.77 -4.78
C TYR A 42 2.36 -5.58 -5.64
N ASN A 43 2.96 -4.90 -6.61
CA ASN A 43 4.08 -5.40 -7.40
C ASN A 43 5.24 -4.42 -7.28
N MET A 44 6.44 -4.95 -7.05
CA MET A 44 7.66 -4.16 -6.86
C MET A 44 8.80 -4.87 -7.59
N TYR A 45 9.06 -4.48 -8.84
CA TYR A 45 10.04 -5.16 -9.67
C TYR A 45 10.96 -4.19 -10.41
N GLY A 46 12.26 -4.52 -10.44
CA GLY A 46 13.31 -3.75 -11.09
C GLY A 46 14.51 -3.46 -10.20
N GLN A 47 15.59 -2.99 -10.82
CA GLN A 47 16.87 -2.70 -10.16
C GLN A 47 16.83 -1.47 -9.27
N ASN A 48 15.97 -0.50 -9.57
CA ASN A 48 15.90 0.78 -8.89
C ASN A 48 14.57 1.03 -8.15
N VAL A 49 13.89 -0.04 -7.73
CA VAL A 49 12.70 0.09 -6.89
C VAL A 49 13.10 0.72 -5.55
N GLY A 50 12.47 1.83 -5.18
CA GLY A 50 12.69 2.47 -3.89
C GLY A 50 11.91 1.77 -2.78
N ALA A 51 10.80 2.35 -2.35
CA ALA A 51 9.99 1.80 -1.27
C ALA A 51 8.49 2.02 -1.46
N LEU A 52 7.69 1.11 -0.90
CA LEU A 52 6.25 1.23 -0.74
C LEU A 52 5.94 1.28 0.75
N ASN A 53 5.34 2.37 1.21
CA ASN A 53 4.99 2.62 2.60
C ASN A 53 3.48 2.82 2.74
N VAL A 54 2.91 2.39 3.87
CA VAL A 54 1.56 2.77 4.30
C VAL A 54 1.65 3.46 5.64
N TYR A 55 0.98 4.60 5.79
CA TYR A 55 0.91 5.37 7.02
C TYR A 55 -0.53 5.57 7.49
N VAL A 56 -0.68 5.80 8.79
CA VAL A 56 -1.95 6.19 9.43
C VAL A 56 -1.83 7.64 9.88
N LYS A 57 -2.34 8.56 9.06
CA LYS A 57 -2.31 10.00 9.31
C LYS A 57 -3.46 10.39 10.24
N ARG A 58 -3.12 11.02 11.38
CA ARG A 58 -4.09 11.52 12.38
C ARG A 58 -3.97 13.04 12.48
N GLY A 59 -4.98 13.76 12.00
CA GLY A 59 -4.90 15.21 11.84
C GLY A 59 -3.75 15.60 10.89
N VAL A 60 -2.79 16.38 11.38
CA VAL A 60 -1.59 16.79 10.62
C VAL A 60 -0.41 15.80 10.73
N ALA A 61 -0.46 14.87 11.69
CA ALA A 61 0.64 13.94 11.95
C ALA A 61 0.55 12.69 11.07
N LEU A 62 1.58 12.43 10.25
CA LEU A 62 1.67 11.23 9.41
C LEU A 62 1.99 9.95 10.22
N GLY A 63 2.80 10.09 11.28
CA GLY A 63 3.29 8.97 12.09
C GLY A 63 4.35 8.10 11.39
N ASN A 64 4.67 6.97 12.00
CA ASN A 64 5.53 5.94 11.44
C ASN A 64 4.74 5.05 10.46
N PRO A 65 5.40 4.43 9.47
CA PRO A 65 4.73 3.51 8.57
C PRO A 65 4.22 2.28 9.32
N VAL A 66 2.99 1.86 9.02
CA VAL A 66 2.37 0.61 9.49
C VAL A 66 2.64 -0.57 8.55
N PHE A 67 3.11 -0.28 7.34
CA PHE A 67 3.65 -1.23 6.38
C PHE A 67 4.78 -0.56 5.61
N SER A 68 5.85 -1.32 5.34
CA SER A 68 6.99 -0.85 4.55
C SER A 68 7.62 -2.02 3.82
N GLN A 69 7.83 -1.87 2.52
CA GLN A 69 8.62 -2.76 1.69
C GLN A 69 9.58 -1.94 0.85
N SER A 70 10.80 -2.43 0.65
CA SER A 70 11.84 -1.74 -0.12
C SER A 70 12.54 -2.68 -1.08
N GLY A 71 13.01 -2.14 -2.21
CA GLY A 71 13.67 -2.88 -3.28
C GLY A 71 12.73 -3.85 -4.00
N THR A 72 13.30 -4.66 -4.89
CA THR A 72 12.56 -5.67 -5.66
C THR A 72 11.96 -6.75 -4.75
N LYS A 73 10.76 -7.22 -5.09
CA LYS A 73 10.02 -8.31 -4.44
C LYS A 73 9.68 -9.46 -5.39
N GLY A 74 10.32 -9.46 -6.56
CA GLY A 74 10.05 -10.39 -7.65
C GLY A 74 9.00 -9.86 -8.63
N GLN A 75 8.75 -10.64 -9.68
CA GLN A 75 7.82 -10.26 -10.75
C GLN A 75 6.35 -10.51 -10.38
N ASP A 76 6.08 -11.37 -9.39
CA ASP A 76 4.71 -11.72 -9.00
C ASP A 76 4.08 -10.64 -8.11
N TRP A 77 2.78 -10.44 -8.29
CA TRP A 77 1.95 -9.72 -7.33
C TRP A 77 2.00 -10.37 -5.95
N LYS A 78 2.10 -9.53 -4.92
CA LYS A 78 2.06 -9.92 -3.51
C LYS A 78 0.83 -9.27 -2.86
N SER A 79 0.22 -9.94 -1.90
CA SER A 79 -0.85 -9.34 -1.08
C SER A 79 -0.31 -8.93 0.28
N ALA A 80 -0.90 -7.87 0.83
CA ALA A 80 -0.62 -7.40 2.18
C ALA A 80 -1.94 -7.24 2.96
N LEU A 81 -1.87 -7.59 4.25
CA LEU A 81 -2.94 -7.39 5.23
C LEU A 81 -2.38 -6.57 6.39
N VAL A 82 -2.97 -5.41 6.65
CA VAL A 82 -2.51 -4.49 7.69
C VAL A 82 -3.67 -4.16 8.62
N THR A 83 -3.59 -4.61 9.86
CA THR A 83 -4.56 -4.23 10.89
C THR A 83 -4.23 -2.83 11.39
N ILE A 84 -5.20 -1.93 11.32
CA ILE A 84 -5.09 -0.55 11.76
C ILE A 84 -6.05 -0.35 12.93
N THR A 85 -5.52 0.19 14.03
CA THR A 85 -6.33 0.62 15.17
C THR A 85 -6.06 2.09 15.44
N SER A 86 -7.13 2.88 15.55
CA SER A 86 -7.04 4.31 15.85
C SER A 86 -8.20 4.74 16.76
N ALA A 87 -7.87 5.41 17.86
CA ALA A 87 -8.87 5.98 18.78
C ALA A 87 -9.54 7.26 18.25
N VAL A 88 -9.01 7.82 17.15
CA VAL A 88 -9.50 9.03 16.49
C VAL A 88 -9.66 8.78 15.00
N GLN A 89 -10.40 9.66 14.32
CA GLN A 89 -10.49 9.64 12.86
C GLN A 89 -9.10 9.74 12.23
N TYR A 90 -8.89 9.03 11.12
CA TYR A 90 -7.60 8.97 10.44
C TYR A 90 -7.74 8.91 8.92
N GLN A 91 -6.65 9.14 8.20
CA GLN A 91 -6.54 8.86 6.76
C GLN A 91 -5.41 7.85 6.56
N LEU A 92 -5.58 6.95 5.59
CA LEU A 92 -4.49 6.11 5.12
C LEU A 92 -3.70 6.86 4.05
N VAL A 93 -2.38 6.74 4.10
CA VAL A 93 -1.48 7.29 3.10
C VAL A 93 -0.63 6.16 2.55
N ILE A 94 -0.83 5.82 1.27
CA ILE A 94 0.05 4.89 0.54
C ILE A 94 1.08 5.74 -0.19
N GLU A 95 2.36 5.54 0.09
CA GLU A 95 3.47 6.30 -0.48
C GLU A 95 4.38 5.35 -1.26
N GLY A 96 4.58 5.62 -2.55
CA GLY A 96 5.71 5.06 -3.27
C GLY A 96 6.87 6.05 -3.33
N VAL A 97 8.07 5.53 -3.18
CA VAL A 97 9.33 6.27 -3.18
C VAL A 97 10.15 5.81 -4.37
N VAL A 98 10.60 6.76 -5.19
CA VAL A 98 11.51 6.51 -6.32
C VAL A 98 12.88 6.09 -5.79
N GLY A 99 13.44 4.99 -6.30
CA GLY A 99 14.78 4.53 -5.93
C GLY A 99 15.89 5.27 -6.68
N GLY A 100 17.10 4.68 -6.72
CA GLY A 100 18.30 5.33 -7.27
C GLY A 100 18.39 5.46 -8.80
N GLY A 101 17.29 5.27 -9.53
CA GLY A 101 17.24 5.22 -10.99
C GLY A 101 15.83 4.94 -11.52
N TYR A 102 15.68 4.76 -12.83
CA TYR A 102 14.39 4.62 -13.53
C TYR A 102 14.01 3.17 -13.87
N LEU A 103 14.90 2.19 -13.62
CA LEU A 103 14.66 0.78 -13.94
C LEU A 103 13.94 0.08 -12.78
N GLY A 104 12.74 0.53 -12.44
CA GLY A 104 11.91 -0.17 -11.47
C GLY A 104 10.55 0.48 -11.23
N ASP A 105 9.57 -0.39 -11.04
CA ASP A 105 8.16 -0.03 -10.97
C ASP A 105 7.55 -0.44 -9.63
N ILE A 106 6.64 0.40 -9.14
CA ILE A 106 5.78 0.09 -8.01
C ILE A 106 4.33 0.25 -8.48
N ALA A 107 3.58 -0.85 -8.44
CA ALA A 107 2.15 -0.88 -8.71
C ALA A 107 1.38 -1.35 -7.48
N VAL A 108 0.20 -0.76 -7.25
CA VAL A 108 -0.72 -1.12 -6.17
C VAL A 108 -2.12 -1.24 -6.75
N ASP A 109 -2.83 -2.31 -6.39
CA ASP A 109 -4.20 -2.59 -6.86
C ASP A 109 -5.05 -3.23 -5.76
N ASP A 110 -6.36 -3.37 -6.01
CA ASP A 110 -7.32 -4.08 -5.16
C ASP A 110 -7.31 -3.62 -3.69
N ILE A 111 -7.18 -2.31 -3.49
CA ILE A 111 -7.15 -1.69 -2.16
C ILE A 111 -8.56 -1.76 -1.55
N THR A 112 -8.70 -2.55 -0.50
CA THR A 112 -9.96 -2.71 0.25
C THR A 112 -9.74 -2.43 1.72
N MET A 113 -10.73 -1.82 2.36
CA MET A 113 -10.74 -1.57 3.78
C MET A 113 -12.02 -2.13 4.40
N THR A 114 -11.86 -3.01 5.39
CA THR A 114 -12.98 -3.64 6.10
C THR A 114 -12.92 -3.34 7.60
N THR A 115 -14.05 -3.37 8.28
CA THR A 115 -14.11 -3.19 9.73
C THR A 115 -13.60 -4.45 10.45
N GLY A 116 -12.83 -4.27 11.52
CA GLY A 116 -12.27 -5.37 12.32
C GLY A 116 -10.80 -5.67 12.02
N THR A 117 -10.23 -6.66 12.72
CA THR A 117 -8.84 -7.09 12.52
C THR A 117 -8.69 -7.90 11.24
N CYS A 118 -7.53 -7.85 10.60
CA CYS A 118 -7.25 -8.72 9.47
C CYS A 118 -7.31 -10.19 9.87
N GLN A 119 -8.05 -10.98 9.11
CA GLN A 119 -8.11 -12.42 9.29
C GLN A 119 -7.03 -13.05 8.42
N THR A 120 -5.99 -13.60 9.03
CA THR A 120 -5.15 -14.58 8.31
C THR A 120 -5.95 -15.87 8.22
N SER A 121 -6.08 -16.45 7.03
CA SER A 121 -6.69 -17.78 6.83
C SER A 121 -5.94 -18.84 7.67
N LYS A 122 -6.33 -18.99 8.94
CA LYS A 122 -6.07 -20.19 9.75
C LYS A 122 -7.27 -21.13 9.75
N TYR A 123 -8.43 -20.66 9.28
CA TYR A 123 -9.69 -21.42 9.29
C TYR A 123 -9.92 -22.28 8.03
N LEU A 124 -9.18 -22.07 6.93
CA LEU A 124 -9.29 -22.93 5.74
C LEU A 124 -8.43 -24.20 5.82
N ILE A 125 -7.46 -24.25 6.74
CA ILE A 125 -6.57 -25.42 6.91
C ILE A 125 -7.23 -26.52 7.77
N ASN A 126 -8.25 -26.19 8.57
CA ASN A 126 -8.92 -27.13 9.49
C ASN A 126 -10.29 -27.62 8.98
N ARG A 127 -10.63 -27.39 7.70
CA ARG A 127 -11.91 -27.83 7.11
C ARG A 127 -11.78 -28.89 6.02
N LEU A 128 -10.58 -29.45 5.83
CA LEU A 128 -10.31 -30.52 4.85
C LEU A 128 -9.51 -31.67 5.47
N SER A 129 -9.95 -32.16 6.63
CA SER A 129 -9.52 -33.44 7.19
C SER A 129 -10.73 -34.34 7.41
#